data_AF-A0A1Q7IMF9-F1
#
_entry.id   AF-A0A1Q7IMF9-F1
#
_cell.length_a   1.000
_cell.length_b   1.000
_cell.length_c   1.000
_cell.angle_alpha   90.00
_cell.angle_beta   90.00
_cell.angle_gamma   90.00
#
_symmetry.space_group_name_H-M   'P 1'
#
loop_
_entity.id
_entity.type
_entity.pdbx_description
1 polymer ?
#
loop_
_entity_poly.entity_id
_entity_poly.type
_entity_poly.pdbx_seq_one_letter_code
_entity_poly.pdbx_strand_id
1 'polypeptide(L)'
;MILALVSGCGSGRLVVPVTIEPGVLTLPESARAMATHEQAVRGIAAILVSDLHLAMPEQVTVYVYDSRRVFERGLINDANVSPARAAELSDFAIGIGKRRQLLLNDEGADRAGREWLRLIAHEMAHVCQIELAQGEGLAEQWLAEGMAEWVAFRVLERLGLDSMDRRRTVSRSGIRNHAALVAARLDLETLGSPRGFTVRHRKEGSLPTYQLAFLMADYLIERDGFERVVEYFHSFSRGQDRQGNFSRAFGQSIEQFEREVLAYLKSTVAP
;
A
#
# COMPACT_ATOMS: atom_id res chain seq x y z
N MET A 1 28.55 -1.56 -17.10
CA MET A 1 27.37 -0.74 -16.78
C MET A 1 27.86 0.49 -16.04
N ILE A 2 27.79 1.66 -16.67
CA ILE A 2 28.31 2.92 -16.12
C ILE A 2 27.25 3.46 -15.15
N LEU A 3 27.55 3.48 -13.85
CA LEU A 3 26.73 4.15 -12.84
C LEU A 3 26.88 5.67 -13.05
N ALA A 4 25.93 6.29 -13.72
CA ALA A 4 25.85 7.75 -13.78
C ALA A 4 25.24 8.26 -12.47
N LEU A 5 26.08 8.48 -11.46
CA LEU A 5 25.71 9.25 -10.28
C LEU A 5 25.63 10.73 -10.70
N VAL A 6 24.43 11.19 -11.08
CA VAL A 6 24.16 12.63 -11.17
C VAL A 6 24.00 13.14 -9.73
N SER A 7 25.13 13.36 -9.06
CA SER A 7 25.17 14.06 -7.78
C SER A 7 24.90 15.54 -8.03
N GLY A 8 23.63 15.90 -8.15
CA GLY A 8 23.20 17.28 -8.07
C GLY A 8 23.41 17.78 -6.64
N CYS A 9 24.59 18.34 -6.35
CA CYS A 9 24.84 19.11 -5.13
C CYS A 9 23.76 20.20 -5.02
N GLY A 10 22.82 20.05 -4.08
CA GLY A 10 21.86 21.09 -3.68
C GLY A 10 20.37 20.83 -3.90
N SER A 11 19.94 19.66 -4.39
CA SER A 11 18.50 19.44 -4.70
C SER A 11 17.65 18.82 -3.58
N GLY A 12 18.27 18.25 -2.54
CA GLY A 12 17.57 17.50 -1.49
C GLY A 12 16.80 16.26 -1.99
N ARG A 13 17.14 15.79 -3.18
CA ARG A 13 16.48 14.71 -3.92
C ARG A 13 17.52 13.74 -4.45
N LEU A 14 17.32 12.46 -4.16
CA LEU A 14 18.08 11.33 -4.69
C LEU A 14 17.19 10.51 -5.63
N VAL A 15 17.73 10.08 -6.77
CA VAL A 15 17.03 9.21 -7.74
C VAL A 15 17.81 7.91 -7.87
N VAL A 16 17.14 6.80 -7.60
CA VAL A 16 17.72 5.46 -7.60
C VAL A 16 16.92 4.57 -8.56
N PRO A 17 17.38 4.35 -9.80
CA PRO A 17 16.77 3.34 -10.66
C PRO A 17 17.09 1.95 -10.10
N VAL A 18 16.06 1.16 -9.79
CA VAL A 18 16.21 -0.18 -9.23
C VAL A 18 15.70 -1.21 -10.23
N THR A 19 16.59 -2.07 -10.70
CA THR A 19 16.21 -3.23 -11.52
C THR A 19 15.61 -4.32 -10.64
N ILE A 20 14.41 -4.77 -11.02
CA ILE A 20 13.60 -5.81 -10.38
C ILE A 20 13.42 -6.93 -11.41
N GLU A 21 14.51 -7.53 -11.88
CA GLU A 21 14.45 -8.69 -12.77
C GLU A 21 14.02 -9.92 -11.94
N PRO A 22 12.77 -10.40 -12.02
CA PRO A 22 12.23 -11.33 -11.02
C PRO A 22 12.99 -12.65 -10.92
N GLY A 23 13.53 -13.14 -12.04
CA GLY A 23 14.29 -14.39 -12.11
C GLY A 23 15.69 -14.35 -11.49
N VAL A 24 16.18 -13.17 -11.09
CA VAL A 24 17.51 -12.99 -10.45
C VAL A 24 17.43 -12.33 -9.07
N LEU A 25 16.22 -12.17 -8.52
CA LEU A 25 16.04 -11.66 -7.18
C LEU A 25 16.40 -12.72 -6.14
N THR A 26 17.19 -12.31 -5.15
CA THR A 26 17.56 -13.15 -4.01
C THR A 26 16.73 -12.72 -2.80
N LEU A 27 16.09 -13.67 -2.13
CA LEU A 27 15.40 -13.42 -0.88
C LEU A 27 16.39 -12.90 0.18
N PRO A 28 16.04 -11.83 0.93
CA PRO A 28 16.91 -11.32 1.98
C PRO A 28 16.96 -12.30 3.16
N GLU A 29 18.16 -12.53 3.70
CA GLU A 29 18.35 -13.36 4.90
C GLU A 29 17.79 -12.67 6.16
N SER A 30 17.84 -11.34 6.22
CA SER A 30 17.32 -10.54 7.32
C SER A 30 17.13 -9.08 6.92
N ALA A 31 16.42 -8.32 7.74
CA ALA A 31 16.27 -6.88 7.58
C ALA A 31 17.60 -6.11 7.53
N ARG A 32 18.68 -6.64 8.14
CA ARG A 32 20.00 -6.01 8.11
C ARG A 32 20.64 -6.00 6.72
N ALA A 33 20.24 -6.93 5.84
CA ALA A 33 20.69 -6.97 4.45
C ALA A 33 20.05 -5.86 3.58
N MET A 34 19.11 -5.08 4.14
CA MET A 34 18.30 -4.09 3.45
C MET A 34 18.63 -2.66 3.91
N ALA A 35 19.92 -2.37 4.10
CA ALA A 35 20.40 -1.14 4.74
C ALA A 35 20.33 0.11 3.84
N THR A 36 20.19 -0.06 2.52
CA THR A 36 20.04 1.04 1.55
C THR A 36 18.68 0.98 0.86
N HIS A 37 18.24 2.11 0.28
CA HIS A 37 16.98 2.18 -0.48
C HIS A 37 16.90 1.11 -1.58
N GLU A 38 17.98 0.94 -2.35
CA GLU A 38 18.05 -0.08 -3.40
C GLU A 38 17.92 -1.50 -2.83
N GLN A 39 18.68 -1.81 -1.78
CA GLN A 39 18.63 -3.13 -1.14
C GLN A 39 17.27 -3.42 -0.52
N ALA A 40 16.64 -2.42 0.11
CA ALA A 40 15.30 -2.56 0.68
C ALA A 40 14.26 -2.84 -0.41
N VAL A 41 14.27 -2.06 -1.50
CA VAL A 41 13.34 -2.26 -2.61
C VAL A 41 13.56 -3.62 -3.30
N ARG A 42 14.82 -4.02 -3.56
CA ARG A 42 15.12 -5.34 -4.15
C ARG A 42 14.73 -6.50 -3.23
N GLY A 43 15.05 -6.41 -1.94
CA GLY A 43 14.72 -7.44 -0.96
C GLY A 43 13.21 -7.61 -0.75
N ILE A 44 12.48 -6.50 -0.70
CA ILE A 44 11.00 -6.50 -0.65
C ILE A 44 10.45 -7.08 -1.94
N ALA A 45 10.91 -6.64 -3.11
CA ALA A 45 10.45 -7.19 -4.38
C ALA A 45 10.69 -8.71 -4.47
N ALA A 46 11.82 -9.21 -3.94
CA ALA A 46 12.08 -10.66 -3.90
C ALA A 46 11.01 -11.41 -3.09
N ILE A 47 10.59 -10.87 -1.95
CA ILE A 47 9.51 -11.46 -1.13
C ILE A 47 8.16 -11.38 -1.86
N LEU A 48 7.82 -10.22 -2.44
CA LEU A 48 6.56 -10.00 -3.15
C LEU A 48 6.41 -10.95 -4.35
N VAL A 49 7.49 -11.19 -5.10
CA VAL A 49 7.50 -12.10 -6.25
C VAL A 49 7.49 -13.56 -5.80
N SER A 50 8.36 -13.94 -4.85
CA SER A 50 8.59 -15.35 -4.52
C SER A 50 7.52 -15.92 -3.59
N ASP A 51 7.14 -15.15 -2.57
CA ASP A 51 6.26 -15.62 -1.49
C ASP A 51 4.79 -15.24 -1.75
N LEU A 52 4.54 -14.12 -2.45
CA LEU A 52 3.19 -13.60 -2.71
C LEU A 52 2.78 -13.67 -4.19
N HIS A 53 3.67 -14.09 -5.09
CA HIS A 53 3.42 -14.23 -6.52
C HIS A 53 2.82 -12.97 -7.20
N LEU A 54 3.20 -11.79 -6.71
CA LEU A 54 2.72 -10.53 -7.27
C LEU A 54 3.50 -10.15 -8.54
N ALA A 55 2.76 -9.71 -9.56
CA ALA A 55 3.34 -9.12 -10.75
C ALA A 55 4.06 -7.81 -10.40
N MET A 56 5.26 -7.64 -10.94
CA MET A 56 6.14 -6.51 -10.69
C MET A 56 6.76 -6.04 -12.01
N PRO A 57 6.92 -4.72 -12.22
CA PRO A 57 7.68 -4.22 -13.36
C PRO A 57 9.17 -4.58 -13.22
N GLU A 58 9.86 -4.79 -14.34
CA GLU A 58 11.30 -5.09 -14.37
C GLU A 58 12.18 -3.97 -13.80
N GLN A 59 11.64 -2.76 -13.67
CA GLN A 59 12.33 -1.62 -13.09
C GLN A 59 11.35 -0.73 -12.33
N VAL A 60 11.81 -0.23 -11.18
CA VAL A 60 11.16 0.81 -10.39
C VAL A 60 12.15 1.95 -10.16
N THR A 61 11.74 3.18 -10.42
CA THR A 61 12.55 4.36 -10.07
C THR A 61 12.16 4.85 -8.68
N VAL A 62 13.12 4.84 -7.77
CA VAL A 62 12.93 5.32 -6.39
C VAL A 62 13.42 6.75 -6.28
N TYR A 63 12.53 7.67 -5.92
CA TYR A 63 12.84 9.05 -5.60
C TYR A 63 12.83 9.20 -4.08
N VAL A 64 13.93 9.68 -3.50
CA VAL A 64 14.07 9.91 -2.07
C VAL A 64 14.26 11.40 -1.83
N TYR A 65 13.46 11.98 -0.95
CA TYR A 65 13.45 13.41 -0.68
C TYR A 65 13.81 13.66 0.79
N ASP A 66 14.71 14.60 1.05
CA ASP A 66 15.27 14.87 2.37
C ASP A 66 14.36 15.71 3.30
N SER A 67 13.27 16.24 2.74
CA SER A 67 12.34 17.10 3.45
C SER A 67 10.97 17.07 2.79
N ARG A 68 9.93 17.30 3.58
CA ARG A 68 8.54 17.35 3.12
C ARG A 68 8.30 18.37 2.01
N ARG A 69 8.99 19.52 2.05
CA ARG A 69 8.90 20.55 0.99
C ARG A 69 9.51 20.07 -0.33
N VAL A 70 10.59 19.29 -0.29
CA VAL A 70 11.15 18.71 -1.52
C VAL A 70 10.26 17.58 -2.00
N PHE A 71 9.72 16.75 -1.10
CA PHE A 71 8.75 15.70 -1.42
C PHE A 71 7.52 16.24 -2.16
N GLU A 72 6.88 17.31 -1.66
CA GLU A 72 5.73 17.94 -2.33
C GLU A 72 6.06 18.40 -3.75
N ARG A 73 7.23 19.03 -3.95
CA ARG A 73 7.70 19.41 -5.30
C ARG A 73 7.97 18.19 -6.17
N GLY A 74 8.46 17.10 -5.58
CA GLY A 74 8.63 15.81 -6.22
C GLY A 74 7.31 15.21 -6.71
N LEU A 75 6.24 15.31 -5.91
CA LEU A 75 4.91 14.89 -6.34
C LEU A 75 4.47 15.57 -7.63
N ILE A 76 4.77 16.87 -7.76
CA ILE A 76 4.46 17.66 -8.96
C ILE A 76 5.37 17.25 -10.13
N ASN A 77 6.68 17.30 -9.92
CA ASN A 77 7.66 17.23 -11.00
C ASN A 77 7.97 15.80 -11.47
N ASP A 78 7.96 14.83 -10.55
CA ASP A 78 8.36 13.45 -10.80
C ASP A 78 7.14 12.53 -11.01
N ALA A 79 6.04 12.84 -10.33
CA ALA A 79 4.82 12.02 -10.31
C ALA A 79 3.62 12.65 -11.05
N ASN A 80 3.80 13.84 -11.67
CA ASN A 80 2.77 14.57 -12.41
C ASN A 80 1.47 14.79 -11.60
N VAL A 81 1.58 14.97 -10.29
CA VAL A 81 0.44 15.29 -9.42
C VAL A 81 0.14 16.79 -9.53
N SER A 82 -1.14 17.16 -9.60
CA SER A 82 -1.51 18.58 -9.61
C SER A 82 -1.05 19.28 -8.32
N PRO A 83 -0.67 20.58 -8.35
CA PRO A 83 -0.17 21.26 -7.16
C PRO A 83 -1.12 21.19 -5.95
N ALA A 84 -2.43 21.33 -6.17
CA ALA A 84 -3.42 21.24 -5.11
C ALA A 84 -3.46 19.84 -4.46
N ARG A 85 -3.37 18.78 -5.28
CA ARG A 85 -3.33 17.40 -4.76
C ARG A 85 -1.98 17.06 -4.13
N ALA A 86 -0.88 17.62 -4.66
CA ALA A 86 0.46 17.45 -4.09
C ALA A 86 0.54 18.03 -2.67
N ALA A 87 0.02 19.24 -2.47
CA ALA A 87 -0.08 19.85 -1.13
C ALA A 87 -0.96 19.02 -0.18
N GLU A 88 -2.12 18.55 -0.66
CA GLU A 88 -2.99 17.68 0.15
C GLU A 88 -2.32 16.36 0.54
N LEU A 89 -1.57 15.73 -0.39
CA LEU A 89 -0.86 14.48 -0.14
C LEU A 89 0.37 14.69 0.76
N SER A 90 1.15 15.75 0.55
CA SER A 90 2.36 16.03 1.32
C SER A 90 2.07 16.32 2.79
N ASP A 91 0.84 16.70 3.15
CA ASP A 91 0.39 16.88 4.54
C ASP A 91 0.38 15.56 5.35
N PHE A 92 0.23 14.41 4.71
CA PHE A 92 0.10 13.14 5.45
C PHE A 92 0.91 11.98 4.89
N ALA A 93 1.20 11.95 3.59
CA ALA A 93 1.94 10.87 2.96
C ALA A 93 3.43 10.95 3.32
N ILE A 94 3.99 9.79 3.64
CA ILE A 94 5.45 9.61 3.83
C ILE A 94 6.05 8.91 2.60
N GLY A 95 5.27 8.07 1.92
CA GLY A 95 5.61 7.46 0.65
C GLY A 95 4.43 7.52 -0.32
N ILE A 96 4.70 7.34 -1.62
CA ILE A 96 3.70 7.10 -2.66
C ILE A 96 4.27 6.12 -3.70
N GLY A 97 3.58 5.01 -3.92
CA GLY A 97 3.73 4.12 -5.07
C GLY A 97 2.92 4.62 -6.27
N LYS A 98 3.58 4.74 -7.43
CA LYS A 98 2.98 5.06 -8.73
C LYS A 98 3.44 4.08 -9.79
N ARG A 99 2.93 4.19 -11.02
CA ARG A 99 3.36 3.33 -12.13
C ARG A 99 4.90 3.36 -12.29
N ARG A 100 5.56 2.27 -11.90
CA ARG A 100 7.03 2.09 -11.95
C ARG A 100 7.82 3.12 -11.15
N GLN A 101 7.21 3.76 -10.15
CA GLN A 101 7.85 4.78 -9.34
C GLN A 101 7.53 4.57 -7.86
N LEU A 102 8.50 4.89 -7.02
CA LEU A 102 8.36 4.96 -5.58
C LEU A 102 8.89 6.31 -5.11
N LEU A 103 8.06 7.12 -4.47
CA LEU A 103 8.44 8.42 -3.95
C LEU A 103 8.46 8.34 -2.42
N LEU A 104 9.58 8.66 -1.77
CA LEU A 104 9.77 8.51 -0.32
C LEU A 104 10.26 9.82 0.31
N ASN A 105 9.56 10.30 1.32
CA ASN A 105 10.04 11.33 2.22
C ASN A 105 10.87 10.69 3.34
N ASP A 106 12.18 10.94 3.32
CA ASP A 106 13.18 10.35 4.21
C ASP A 106 13.58 11.32 5.35
N GLU A 107 12.81 12.39 5.53
CA GLU A 107 12.97 13.34 6.64
C GLU A 107 12.84 12.64 8.00
N GLY A 108 13.96 12.42 8.66
CA GLY A 108 14.03 11.80 9.99
C GLY A 108 13.76 10.28 10.01
N ALA A 109 13.84 9.60 8.87
CA ALA A 109 13.55 8.17 8.80
C ALA A 109 14.68 7.30 9.39
N ASP A 110 14.29 6.31 10.19
CA ASP A 110 15.16 5.18 10.53
C ASP A 110 15.13 4.17 9.38
N ARG A 111 16.08 4.28 8.45
CA ARG A 111 16.09 3.54 7.18
C ARG A 111 16.23 2.02 7.33
N ALA A 112 16.73 1.54 8.47
CA ALA A 112 16.76 0.11 8.79
C ALA A 112 15.61 -0.31 9.74
N GLY A 113 14.79 0.66 10.13
CA GLY A 113 13.70 0.48 11.07
C GLY A 113 12.51 -0.26 10.47
N ARG A 114 11.78 -0.95 11.33
CA ARG A 114 10.56 -1.70 10.98
C ARG A 114 9.56 -0.86 10.19
N GLU A 115 9.31 0.37 10.61
CA GLU A 115 8.30 1.23 9.96
C GLU A 115 8.73 1.70 8.57
N TRP A 116 10.04 1.87 8.33
CA TRP A 116 10.53 2.22 7.00
C TRP A 116 10.39 1.06 6.02
N LEU A 117 10.74 -0.16 6.45
CA LEU A 117 10.54 -1.36 5.64
C LEU A 117 9.06 -1.64 5.40
N ARG A 118 8.19 -1.39 6.39
CA ARG A 118 6.74 -1.45 6.24
C ARG A 118 6.26 -0.49 5.18
N LEU A 119 6.70 0.77 5.23
CA LEU A 119 6.33 1.81 4.25
C LEU A 119 6.75 1.38 2.84
N ILE A 120 8.00 0.98 2.63
CA ILE A 120 8.45 0.54 1.30
C ILE A 120 7.62 -0.65 0.81
N ALA A 121 7.33 -1.62 1.67
CA ALA A 121 6.50 -2.77 1.29
C ALA A 121 5.07 -2.39 0.92
N HIS A 122 4.48 -1.46 1.66
CA HIS A 122 3.15 -0.91 1.38
C HIS A 122 3.12 -0.21 0.01
N GLU A 123 4.06 0.70 -0.25
CA GLU A 123 4.09 1.42 -1.53
C GLU A 123 4.44 0.51 -2.71
N MET A 124 5.32 -0.49 -2.51
CA MET A 124 5.60 -1.51 -3.52
C MET A 124 4.36 -2.37 -3.83
N ALA A 125 3.47 -2.59 -2.85
CA ALA A 125 2.20 -3.27 -3.11
C ALA A 125 1.31 -2.43 -4.05
N HIS A 126 1.29 -1.10 -3.93
CA HIS A 126 0.62 -0.24 -4.90
C HIS A 126 1.23 -0.33 -6.30
N VAL A 127 2.56 -0.42 -6.41
CA VAL A 127 3.22 -0.66 -7.70
C VAL A 127 2.75 -1.99 -8.31
N CYS A 128 2.65 -3.07 -7.52
CA CYS A 128 2.08 -4.34 -7.98
C CYS A 128 0.62 -4.19 -8.45
N GLN A 129 -0.22 -3.52 -7.65
CA GLN A 129 -1.64 -3.31 -7.97
C GLN A 129 -1.80 -2.55 -9.30
N ILE A 130 -0.98 -1.53 -9.53
CA ILE A 130 -0.98 -0.75 -10.78
C ILE A 130 -0.52 -1.60 -11.96
N GLU A 131 0.49 -2.46 -11.77
CA GLU A 131 0.96 -3.39 -12.81
C GLU A 131 -0.11 -4.42 -13.14
N LEU A 132 -0.79 -5.00 -12.15
CA LEU A 132 -1.92 -5.92 -12.36
C LEU A 132 -3.09 -5.25 -13.09
N ALA A 133 -3.47 -4.05 -12.66
CA ALA A 133 -4.59 -3.29 -13.20
C ALA A 133 -4.28 -2.63 -14.56
N GLN A 134 -3.00 -2.53 -14.93
CA GLN A 134 -2.50 -1.73 -16.06
C GLN A 134 -2.94 -0.25 -16.02
N GLY A 135 -3.21 0.28 -14.82
CA GLY A 135 -3.69 1.65 -14.59
C GLY A 135 -3.70 2.04 -13.11
N GLU A 136 -3.75 3.33 -12.83
CA GLU A 136 -3.77 3.89 -11.47
C GLU A 136 -5.20 4.17 -11.00
N GLY A 137 -5.50 3.91 -9.72
CA GLY A 137 -6.74 4.36 -9.07
C GLY A 137 -8.04 3.76 -9.59
N LEU A 138 -7.99 2.57 -10.21
CA LEU A 138 -9.16 1.92 -10.80
C LEU A 138 -9.98 1.08 -9.80
N ALA A 139 -9.30 0.49 -8.82
CA ALA A 139 -9.88 -0.40 -7.83
C ALA A 139 -10.57 0.33 -6.68
N GLU A 140 -11.33 -0.42 -5.87
CA GLU A 140 -11.83 0.02 -4.57
C GLU A 140 -10.67 0.52 -3.69
N GLN A 141 -10.64 1.82 -3.37
CA GLN A 141 -9.53 2.42 -2.61
C GLN A 141 -9.31 1.74 -1.26
N TRP A 142 -10.38 1.43 -0.51
CA TRP A 142 -10.26 0.72 0.76
C TRP A 142 -9.59 -0.64 0.62
N LEU A 143 -9.81 -1.35 -0.49
CA LEU A 143 -9.20 -2.64 -0.75
C LEU A 143 -7.76 -2.49 -1.23
N ALA A 144 -7.45 -1.45 -2.03
CA ALA A 144 -6.08 -1.12 -2.41
C ALA A 144 -5.20 -0.83 -1.20
N GLU A 145 -5.66 0.04 -0.30
CA GLU A 145 -4.97 0.40 0.95
C GLU A 145 -4.90 -0.79 1.92
N GLY A 146 -6.00 -1.54 2.06
CA GLY A 146 -6.06 -2.71 2.93
C GLY A 146 -5.14 -3.84 2.48
N MET A 147 -5.09 -4.13 1.18
CA MET A 147 -4.14 -5.09 0.61
C MET A 147 -2.70 -4.60 0.78
N ALA A 148 -2.42 -3.30 0.59
CA ALA A 148 -1.08 -2.76 0.76
C ALA A 148 -0.58 -2.90 2.21
N GLU A 149 -1.42 -2.63 3.21
CA GLU A 149 -1.12 -2.92 4.62
C GLU A 149 -0.93 -4.42 4.89
N TRP A 150 -1.80 -5.27 4.34
CA TRP A 150 -1.69 -6.72 4.49
C TRP A 150 -0.35 -7.24 3.94
N VAL A 151 0.03 -6.84 2.72
CA VAL A 151 1.31 -7.19 2.09
C VAL A 151 2.48 -6.69 2.94
N ALA A 152 2.41 -5.44 3.42
CA ALA A 152 3.45 -4.88 4.28
C ALA A 152 3.63 -5.68 5.57
N PHE A 153 2.55 -6.11 6.21
CA PHE A 153 2.63 -6.95 7.41
C PHE A 153 3.16 -8.36 7.11
N ARG A 154 2.81 -8.97 5.98
CA ARG A 154 3.39 -10.25 5.56
C ARG A 154 4.89 -10.15 5.31
N VAL A 155 5.36 -9.04 4.73
CA VAL A 155 6.79 -8.77 4.58
C VAL A 155 7.47 -8.65 5.94
N LEU A 156 6.90 -7.89 6.88
CA LEU A 156 7.47 -7.76 8.23
C LEU A 156 7.52 -9.10 8.97
N GLU A 157 6.47 -9.92 8.84
CA GLU A 157 6.41 -11.27 9.41
C GLU A 157 7.48 -12.17 8.81
N ARG A 158 7.65 -12.13 7.48
CA ARG A 158 8.70 -12.88 6.78
C ARG A 158 10.12 -12.49 7.20
N LEU A 159 10.30 -11.24 7.62
CA LEU A 159 11.57 -10.71 8.14
C LEU A 159 11.73 -10.88 9.66
N GLY A 160 10.74 -11.44 10.35
CA GLY A 160 10.76 -11.62 11.82
C GLY A 160 10.67 -10.32 12.62
N LEU A 161 10.17 -9.23 12.01
CA LEU A 161 10.08 -7.90 12.64
C LEU A 161 8.71 -7.62 13.29
N ASP A 162 7.68 -8.38 12.89
CA ASP A 162 6.33 -8.30 13.42
C ASP A 162 5.57 -9.61 13.16
N SER A 163 4.28 -9.67 13.50
CA SER A 163 3.40 -10.79 13.12
C SER A 163 2.01 -10.33 12.71
N MET A 164 1.37 -11.11 11.84
CA MET A 164 -0.02 -10.87 11.43
C MET A 164 -0.98 -10.86 12.62
N ASP A 165 -0.83 -11.78 13.57
CA ASP A 165 -1.70 -11.87 14.75
C ASP A 165 -1.60 -10.64 15.65
N ARG A 166 -0.38 -10.10 15.83
CA ARG A 166 -0.19 -8.85 16.55
C ARG A 166 -0.87 -7.70 15.83
N ARG A 167 -0.74 -7.62 14.50
CA ARG A 167 -1.32 -6.53 13.70
C ARG A 167 -2.84 -6.61 13.63
N ARG A 168 -3.44 -7.80 13.59
CA ARG A 168 -4.88 -8.02 13.79
C ARG A 168 -5.34 -7.51 15.16
N THR A 169 -4.64 -7.90 16.22
CA THR A 169 -4.98 -7.49 17.60
C THR A 169 -4.92 -5.97 17.78
N VAL A 170 -3.83 -5.35 17.34
CA VAL A 170 -3.65 -3.88 17.43
C VAL A 170 -4.71 -3.16 16.60
N SER A 171 -5.02 -3.65 15.40
CA SER A 171 -6.02 -3.02 14.53
C SER A 171 -7.43 -3.14 15.09
N ARG A 172 -7.82 -4.31 15.63
CA ARG A 172 -9.12 -4.50 16.31
C ARG A 172 -9.28 -3.54 17.49
N SER A 173 -8.22 -3.38 18.29
CA SER A 173 -8.21 -2.40 19.38
C SER A 173 -8.37 -0.97 18.86
N GLY A 174 -7.63 -0.61 17.79
CA GLY A 174 -7.64 0.72 17.21
C GLY A 174 -8.97 1.13 16.58
N ILE A 175 -9.74 0.18 16.02
CA ILE A 175 -11.04 0.46 15.41
C ILE A 175 -12.22 0.34 16.38
N ARG A 176 -12.02 -0.04 17.65
CA ARG A 176 -13.11 -0.32 18.61
C ARG A 176 -14.15 0.80 18.70
N ASN A 177 -13.69 2.05 18.70
CA ASN A 177 -14.54 3.25 18.78
C ASN A 177 -14.66 3.98 17.43
N HIS A 178 -14.32 3.31 16.32
CA HIS A 178 -14.37 3.90 15.00
C HIS A 178 -15.80 4.31 14.64
N ALA A 179 -15.99 5.53 14.12
CA ALA A 179 -17.32 6.10 13.90
C ALA A 179 -18.19 5.22 12.98
N ALA A 180 -17.58 4.62 11.95
CA ALA A 180 -18.24 3.65 11.08
C ALA A 180 -18.85 2.43 11.83
N LEU A 181 -18.17 1.90 12.85
CA LEU A 181 -18.70 0.77 13.63
C LEU A 181 -19.83 1.23 14.57
N VAL A 182 -19.64 2.37 15.23
CA VAL A 182 -20.64 2.98 16.11
C VAL A 182 -21.92 3.30 15.34
N ALA A 183 -21.79 3.87 14.13
CA ALA A 183 -22.90 4.20 13.24
C ALA A 183 -23.49 2.99 12.50
N ALA A 184 -22.91 1.79 12.68
CA ALA A 184 -23.33 0.58 11.98
C ALA A 184 -23.34 0.72 10.44
N ARG A 185 -22.37 1.46 9.88
CA ARG A 185 -22.28 1.70 8.44
C ARG A 185 -20.84 2.02 8.04
N LEU A 186 -20.29 1.25 7.10
CA LEU A 186 -18.95 1.48 6.56
C LEU A 186 -18.96 2.47 5.40
N ASP A 187 -20.05 2.48 4.62
CA ASP A 187 -20.19 3.31 3.42
C ASP A 187 -19.09 3.01 2.40
N LEU A 188 -18.97 1.73 2.03
CA LEU A 188 -17.89 1.22 1.17
C LEU A 188 -17.87 1.89 -0.19
N GLU A 189 -19.02 2.32 -0.72
CA GLU A 189 -19.07 3.10 -1.97
C GLU A 189 -18.25 4.40 -1.88
N THR A 190 -18.39 5.14 -0.78
CA THR A 190 -17.59 6.35 -0.52
C THR A 190 -16.12 5.99 -0.29
N LEU A 191 -15.86 4.99 0.56
CA LEU A 191 -14.50 4.52 0.86
C LEU A 191 -13.79 3.89 -0.35
N GLY A 192 -14.54 3.49 -1.36
CA GLY A 192 -14.05 2.95 -2.61
C GLY A 192 -13.42 3.98 -3.52
N SER A 193 -13.68 5.27 -3.29
CA SER A 193 -13.11 6.36 -4.08
C SER A 193 -11.89 6.98 -3.38
N PRO A 194 -10.84 7.39 -4.12
CA PRO A 194 -9.68 8.06 -3.52
C PRO A 194 -10.08 9.29 -2.70
N ARG A 195 -11.03 10.10 -3.20
CA ARG A 195 -11.52 11.29 -2.50
C ARG A 195 -12.30 10.95 -1.24
N GLY A 196 -13.21 9.98 -1.30
CA GLY A 196 -14.00 9.58 -0.13
C GLY A 196 -13.15 8.95 0.96
N PHE A 197 -12.16 8.14 0.59
CA PHE A 197 -11.13 7.67 1.49
C PHE A 197 -10.32 8.84 2.07
N THR A 198 -9.93 9.82 1.23
CA THR A 198 -9.23 11.03 1.68
C THR A 198 -9.98 11.80 2.77
N VAL A 199 -11.27 12.02 2.52
CA VAL A 199 -12.15 12.74 3.47
C VAL A 199 -12.32 11.94 4.75
N ARG A 200 -12.49 10.61 4.67
CA ARG A 200 -12.64 9.76 5.86
C ARG A 200 -11.41 9.80 6.75
N HIS A 201 -10.21 9.59 6.19
CA HIS A 201 -8.99 9.57 7.01
C HIS A 201 -8.72 10.91 7.70
N ARG A 202 -9.09 12.04 7.09
CA ARG A 202 -8.96 13.37 7.72
C ARG A 202 -9.95 13.56 8.86
N LYS A 203 -11.18 13.06 8.69
CA LYS A 203 -12.27 13.24 9.66
C LYS A 203 -12.15 12.27 10.85
N GLU A 204 -11.78 11.03 10.60
CA GLU A 204 -11.85 9.92 11.58
C GLU A 204 -10.47 9.45 12.04
N GLY A 205 -9.41 10.04 11.48
CA GLY A 205 -8.03 9.74 11.80
C GLY A 205 -7.40 8.75 10.81
N SER A 206 -6.15 9.01 10.45
CA SER A 206 -5.41 8.18 9.50
C SER A 206 -5.24 6.76 10.01
N LEU A 207 -4.63 6.58 11.18
CA LEU A 207 -4.36 5.24 11.72
C LEU A 207 -5.60 4.34 11.83
N PRO A 208 -6.73 4.76 12.43
CA PRO A 208 -7.93 3.93 12.49
C PRO A 208 -8.53 3.60 11.13
N THR A 209 -8.45 4.53 10.15
CA THR A 209 -8.98 4.30 8.80
C THR A 209 -8.19 3.21 8.07
N TYR A 210 -6.85 3.24 8.16
CA TYR A 210 -5.99 2.21 7.56
C TYR A 210 -6.11 0.87 8.30
N GLN A 211 -6.26 0.88 9.63
CA GLN A 211 -6.54 -0.35 10.41
C GLN A 211 -7.87 -0.99 10.02
N LEU A 212 -8.91 -0.18 9.75
CA LEU A 212 -10.18 -0.66 9.24
C LEU A 212 -10.04 -1.27 7.85
N ALA A 213 -9.38 -0.57 6.92
CA ALA A 213 -9.09 -1.06 5.57
C ALA A 213 -8.32 -2.40 5.60
N PHE A 214 -7.27 -2.48 6.42
CA PHE A 214 -6.50 -3.70 6.66
C PHE A 214 -7.38 -4.85 7.12
N LEU A 215 -8.22 -4.67 8.16
CA LEU A 215 -9.06 -5.75 8.67
C LEU A 215 -10.13 -6.21 7.67
N MET A 216 -10.66 -5.29 6.84
CA MET A 216 -11.59 -5.67 5.77
C MET A 216 -10.89 -6.49 4.68
N ALA A 217 -9.69 -6.08 4.26
CA ALA A 217 -8.90 -6.84 3.29
C ALA A 217 -8.44 -8.19 3.86
N ASP A 218 -7.98 -8.24 5.11
CA ASP A 218 -7.57 -9.46 5.80
C ASP A 218 -8.74 -10.45 5.90
N TYR A 219 -9.95 -9.99 6.27
CA TYR A 219 -11.14 -10.83 6.28
C TYR A 219 -11.48 -11.39 4.89
N LEU A 220 -11.41 -10.56 3.85
CA LEU A 220 -11.67 -10.99 2.48
C LEU A 220 -10.62 -12.02 2.00
N ILE A 221 -9.35 -11.83 2.35
CA ILE A 221 -8.26 -12.75 2.05
C ILE A 221 -8.42 -14.07 2.82
N GLU A 222 -8.81 -14.05 4.09
CA GLU A 222 -9.08 -15.27 4.88
C GLU A 222 -10.23 -16.08 4.29
N ARG A 223 -11.23 -15.40 3.74
CA ARG A 223 -12.45 -16.02 3.20
C ARG A 223 -12.26 -16.58 1.79
N ASP A 224 -11.68 -15.79 0.89
CA ASP A 224 -11.62 -16.08 -0.54
C ASP A 224 -10.21 -16.45 -1.03
N GLY A 225 -9.18 -16.22 -0.20
CA GLY A 225 -7.78 -16.39 -0.56
C GLY A 225 -7.16 -15.15 -1.22
N PHE A 226 -5.85 -14.99 -1.04
CA PHE A 226 -5.11 -13.85 -1.59
C PHE A 226 -5.13 -13.82 -3.13
N GLU A 227 -5.13 -14.99 -3.77
CA GLU A 227 -5.21 -15.12 -5.24
C GLU A 227 -6.47 -14.45 -5.80
N ARG A 228 -7.61 -14.52 -5.09
CA ARG A 228 -8.85 -13.83 -5.51
C ARG A 228 -8.73 -12.32 -5.46
N VAL A 229 -8.00 -11.78 -4.48
CA VAL A 229 -7.69 -10.35 -4.43
C VAL A 229 -6.78 -9.96 -5.60
N VAL A 230 -5.78 -10.78 -5.92
CA VAL A 230 -4.92 -10.56 -7.10
C VAL A 230 -5.73 -10.59 -8.41
N GLU A 231 -6.63 -11.57 -8.57
CA GLU A 231 -7.56 -11.66 -9.70
C GLU A 231 -8.45 -10.42 -9.82
N TYR A 232 -8.93 -9.90 -8.70
CA TYR A 232 -9.71 -8.66 -8.66
C TYR A 232 -8.91 -7.48 -9.23
N PHE A 233 -7.67 -7.24 -8.79
CA PHE A 233 -6.85 -6.17 -9.37
C PHE A 233 -6.52 -6.42 -10.84
N HIS A 234 -6.20 -7.66 -11.22
CA HIS A 234 -5.92 -8.02 -12.61
C HIS A 234 -7.12 -7.81 -13.54
N SER A 235 -8.35 -7.92 -13.04
CA SER A 235 -9.56 -7.73 -13.85
C SER A 235 -9.67 -6.35 -14.50
N PHE A 236 -9.05 -5.32 -13.91
CA PHE A 236 -9.06 -3.96 -14.43
C PHE A 236 -8.27 -3.79 -15.74
N SER A 237 -7.36 -4.71 -16.06
CA SER A 237 -6.70 -4.75 -17.37
C SER A 237 -7.68 -5.03 -18.53
N ARG A 238 -8.87 -5.57 -18.23
CA ARG A 238 -9.90 -5.96 -19.21
C ARG A 238 -11.15 -5.07 -19.18
N GLY A 239 -11.37 -4.31 -18.12
CA GLY A 239 -12.54 -3.45 -17.98
C GLY A 239 -12.58 -2.70 -16.65
N GLN A 240 -13.09 -1.47 -16.67
CA GLN A 240 -13.10 -0.55 -15.53
C GLN A 240 -14.38 -0.61 -14.68
N ASP A 241 -15.20 -1.64 -14.87
CA ASP A 241 -16.42 -1.87 -14.10
C ASP A 241 -16.07 -2.36 -12.68
N ARG A 242 -15.90 -1.41 -11.76
CA ARG A 242 -15.45 -1.66 -10.38
C ARG A 242 -16.38 -2.62 -9.63
N GLN A 243 -17.69 -2.40 -9.70
CA GLN A 243 -18.69 -3.22 -9.01
C GLN A 243 -18.76 -4.62 -9.63
N GLY A 244 -18.84 -4.73 -10.95
CA GLY A 244 -18.86 -6.04 -11.60
C GLY A 244 -17.55 -6.80 -11.47
N ASN A 245 -16.40 -6.12 -11.46
CA ASN A 245 -15.10 -6.75 -11.16
C ASN A 245 -15.08 -7.34 -9.76
N PHE A 246 -15.59 -6.60 -8.76
CA PHE A 246 -15.71 -7.09 -7.39
C PHE A 246 -16.63 -8.32 -7.32
N SER A 247 -17.82 -8.25 -7.91
CA SER A 247 -18.76 -9.37 -7.91
C SER A 247 -18.27 -10.61 -8.64
N ARG A 248 -17.51 -10.45 -9.73
CA ARG A 248 -16.88 -11.59 -10.42
C ARG A 248 -15.78 -12.23 -9.59
N ALA A 249 -14.98 -11.44 -8.87
CA ALA A 249 -13.87 -11.95 -8.08
C ALA A 249 -14.33 -12.66 -6.80
N PHE A 250 -15.33 -12.09 -6.10
CA PHE A 250 -15.72 -12.52 -4.75
C PHE A 250 -17.12 -13.13 -4.66
N GLY A 251 -17.82 -13.28 -5.79
CA GLY A 251 -19.14 -13.91 -5.85
C GLY A 251 -20.27 -13.13 -5.17
N GLN A 252 -20.05 -11.86 -4.81
CA GLN A 252 -21.04 -11.01 -4.14
C GLN A 252 -20.91 -9.53 -4.47
N SER A 253 -21.95 -8.74 -4.22
CA SER A 253 -21.88 -7.29 -4.36
C SER A 253 -21.10 -6.64 -3.22
N ILE A 254 -20.63 -5.41 -3.43
CA ILE A 254 -19.95 -4.62 -2.39
C ILE A 254 -20.88 -4.38 -1.20
N GLU A 255 -22.18 -4.16 -1.43
CA GLU A 255 -23.15 -3.96 -0.36
C GLU A 255 -23.41 -5.22 0.46
N GLN A 256 -23.37 -6.40 -0.19
CA GLN A 256 -23.44 -7.68 0.51
C GLN A 256 -22.21 -7.86 1.40
N PHE A 257 -21.02 -7.62 0.85
CA PHE A 257 -19.78 -7.64 1.60
C PHE A 257 -19.77 -6.64 2.76
N GLU A 258 -20.24 -5.40 2.55
CA GLU A 258 -20.31 -4.37 3.60
C GLU A 258 -21.09 -4.87 4.82
N ARG A 259 -22.26 -5.48 4.60
CA ARG A 259 -23.10 -6.00 5.70
C ARG A 259 -22.41 -7.15 6.43
N GLU A 260 -21.80 -8.05 5.69
CA GLU A 260 -21.08 -9.21 6.22
C GLU A 260 -19.87 -8.79 7.05
N VAL A 261 -18.97 -7.99 6.47
CA VAL A 261 -17.74 -7.57 7.13
C VAL A 261 -18.02 -6.66 8.33
N LEU A 262 -19.05 -5.81 8.26
CA LEU A 262 -19.46 -5.00 9.41
C LEU A 262 -19.92 -5.87 10.58
N ALA A 263 -20.67 -6.95 10.33
CA ALA A 263 -21.10 -7.87 11.37
C ALA A 263 -19.89 -8.59 12.00
N TYR A 264 -18.96 -9.07 11.18
CA TYR A 264 -17.70 -9.68 11.63
C TYR A 264 -16.83 -8.71 12.46
N LEU A 265 -16.64 -7.48 12.00
CA LEU A 265 -15.83 -6.50 12.71
C LEU A 265 -16.46 -6.18 14.07
N LYS A 266 -17.78 -6.00 14.14
CA LYS A 266 -18.49 -5.79 15.41
C LYS A 266 -18.32 -6.95 16.39
N SER A 267 -18.39 -8.20 15.92
CA SER A 267 -18.21 -9.36 16.81
C SER A 267 -16.77 -9.51 17.30
N THR A 268 -15.78 -9.03 16.53
CA THR A 268 -14.35 -9.14 16.88
C THR A 268 -13.83 -7.98 17.72
N VAL A 269 -14.55 -6.85 17.78
CA VAL A 269 -14.20 -5.71 18.65
C VAL A 269 -15.05 -5.63 19.92
N ALA A 270 -16.08 -6.48 20.05
CA ALA A 270 -16.91 -6.58 21.24
C ALA A 270 -16.06 -6.97 22.47
N PRO A 271 -16.38 -6.43 23.66
CA PRO A 271 -15.62 -6.65 24.89
C PRO A 271 -15.60 -8.11 25.35
#